data_AF-A0A7K3ETR8-F1
#
_entry.id   AF-A0A7K3ETR8-F1
#
_cell.length_a   1.000
_cell.length_b   1.000
_cell.length_c   1.000
_cell.angle_alpha   90.00
_cell.angle_beta   90.00
_cell.angle_gamma   90.00
#
_symmetry.space_group_name_H-M   'P 1'
#
loop_
_entity.id
_entity.type
_entity.pdbx_description
1 polymer ?
#
loop_
_entity_poly.entity_id
_entity_poly.type
_entity_poly.pdbx_seq_one_letter_code
_entity_poly.pdbx_strand_id
1 'polypeptide(L)'
;PRSPRAPHGTPDAHDGRGLVHFVLAAHEGQRNTRLFWAACRAYENGIGPALLDPLLDAARATGLTEREARTTIASAARMTGHHP
;
A
#
# COMPACT_ATOMS: atom_id res chain seq x y z
N PRO A 1 13.26 -18.23 27.82
CA PRO A 1 12.89 -16.83 27.48
C PRO A 1 11.96 -16.77 26.26
N ARG A 2 10.76 -16.24 26.47
CA ARG A 2 9.61 -16.27 25.54
C ARG A 2 9.63 -15.04 24.63
N SER A 3 9.71 -15.24 23.32
CA SER A 3 9.31 -14.20 22.35
C SER A 3 7.83 -14.37 22.05
N PRO A 4 6.97 -13.37 22.23
CA PRO A 4 5.58 -13.47 21.81
C PRO A 4 5.56 -13.47 20.28
N ARG A 5 5.10 -14.58 19.68
CA ARG A 5 4.61 -14.61 18.30
C ARG A 5 3.48 -13.60 18.22
N ALA A 6 3.73 -12.45 17.60
CA ALA A 6 2.65 -11.61 17.16
C ALA A 6 1.85 -12.40 16.11
N PRO A 7 0.54 -12.59 16.28
CA PRO A 7 -0.29 -12.99 15.18
C PRO A 7 -0.42 -11.75 14.30
N HIS A 8 0.52 -11.54 13.38
CA HIS A 8 0.23 -10.75 12.19
C HIS A 8 -0.73 -11.61 11.38
N GLY A 9 -2.01 -11.60 11.77
CA GLY A 9 -3.07 -12.04 10.89
C GLY A 9 -2.85 -11.26 9.61
N THR A 10 -2.41 -11.96 8.56
CA THR A 10 -2.39 -11.42 7.22
C THR A 10 -3.83 -10.95 6.97
N PRO A 11 -4.11 -9.63 6.93
CA PRO A 11 -5.42 -9.22 6.46
C PRO A 11 -5.52 -9.82 5.07
N ASP A 12 -6.53 -10.66 4.86
CA ASP A 12 -6.81 -11.32 3.60
C ASP A 12 -6.46 -10.39 2.45
N ALA A 13 -5.34 -10.67 1.77
CA ALA A 13 -4.81 -9.84 0.69
C ALA A 13 -5.78 -9.76 -0.52
N HIS A 14 -6.90 -10.48 -0.41
CA HIS A 14 -8.04 -10.45 -1.32
C HIS A 14 -8.90 -9.19 -1.17
N ASP A 15 -8.90 -8.52 -0.01
CA ASP A 15 -9.70 -7.33 0.23
C ASP A 15 -8.81 -6.08 0.24
N GLY A 16 -8.89 -5.31 -0.84
CA GLY A 16 -8.13 -4.07 -1.02
C GLY A 16 -8.27 -3.04 0.10
N ARG A 17 -9.33 -3.14 0.91
CA ARG A 17 -9.56 -2.35 2.13
C ARG A 17 -8.40 -2.45 3.13
N GLY A 18 -7.81 -3.64 3.30
CA GLY A 18 -6.69 -3.83 4.23
C GLY A 18 -5.46 -3.01 3.84
N LEU A 19 -5.21 -2.88 2.53
CA LEU A 19 -4.11 -2.09 1.97
C LEU A 19 -4.32 -0.59 2.20
N VAL A 20 -5.56 -0.11 2.03
CA VAL A 20 -5.92 1.29 2.30
C VAL A 20 -5.72 1.63 3.78
N HIS A 21 -6.20 0.78 4.69
CA HIS A 21 -6.00 0.98 6.14
C HIS A 21 -4.52 0.96 6.54
N PHE A 22 -3.71 0.12 5.88
CA PHE A 22 -2.27 0.08 6.14
C PHE A 22 -1.56 1.39 5.77
N VAL A 23 -1.97 2.03 4.68
CA VAL A 23 -1.48 3.37 4.28
C VAL A 23 -1.96 4.42 5.26
N LEU A 24 -3.25 4.41 5.64
CA LEU A 24 -3.80 5.37 6.61
C LEU A 24 -3.08 5.34 7.98
N ALA A 25 -2.62 4.17 8.40
CA ALA A 25 -1.87 4.01 9.63
C ALA A 25 -0.41 4.51 9.54
N ALA A 26 0.03 5.02 8.38
CA ALA A 26 1.42 5.43 8.16
C ALA A 26 1.82 6.66 8.98
N HIS A 27 2.92 6.51 9.72
CA HIS A 27 3.55 7.61 10.44
C HIS A 27 4.43 8.44 9.51
N GLU A 28 4.78 9.64 9.97
CA GLU A 28 5.75 10.50 9.32
C GLU A 28 7.07 9.75 9.06
N GLY A 29 7.60 9.88 7.85
CA GLY A 29 8.78 9.11 7.38
C GLY A 29 8.47 7.73 6.79
N GLN A 30 7.29 7.15 7.00
CA GLN A 30 6.91 5.84 6.44
C GLN A 30 5.78 5.89 5.39
N ARG A 31 5.14 7.05 5.20
CA ARG A 31 3.98 7.22 4.28
C ARG A 31 4.25 6.70 2.88
N ASN A 32 5.39 7.11 2.32
CA ASN A 32 5.76 6.76 0.95
C ASN A 32 6.10 5.26 0.83
N THR A 33 6.86 4.71 1.78
CA THR A 33 7.19 3.28 1.83
C THR A 33 5.96 2.39 2.01
N ARG A 34 5.02 2.77 2.87
CA ARG A 34 3.78 2.02 3.08
C ARG A 34 2.85 2.10 1.88
N LEU A 35 2.72 3.28 1.25
CA LEU A 35 1.98 3.43 0.01
C LEU A 35 2.57 2.58 -1.11
N PHE A 36 3.89 2.59 -1.27
CA PHE A 36 4.59 1.77 -2.26
C PHE A 36 4.30 0.28 -2.04
N TRP A 37 4.45 -0.21 -0.81
CA TRP A 37 4.18 -1.61 -0.49
C TRP A 37 2.71 -1.99 -0.76
N ALA A 38 1.77 -1.14 -0.35
CA ALA A 38 0.35 -1.35 -0.58
C ALA A 38 0.00 -1.37 -2.08
N ALA A 39 0.58 -0.46 -2.86
CA ALA A 39 0.41 -0.43 -4.30
C ALA A 39 0.99 -1.67 -4.97
N CYS A 40 2.23 -2.08 -4.62
CA CYS A 40 2.80 -3.32 -5.11
C CYS A 40 1.87 -4.51 -4.85
N ARG A 41 1.40 -4.63 -3.61
CA ARG A 41 0.49 -5.71 -3.25
C ARG A 41 -0.83 -5.66 -4.02
N ALA A 42 -1.37 -4.47 -4.26
CA ALA A 42 -2.57 -4.30 -5.08
C ALA A 42 -2.37 -4.77 -6.52
N TYR A 43 -1.24 -4.42 -7.15
CA TYR A 43 -0.93 -4.85 -8.51
C TYR A 43 -0.64 -6.35 -8.62
N GLU A 44 0.07 -6.93 -7.65
CA GLU A 44 0.29 -8.39 -7.58
C GLU A 44 -1.02 -9.17 -7.52
N ASN A 45 -2.03 -8.66 -6.81
CA ASN A 45 -3.35 -9.29 -6.69
C ASN A 45 -4.31 -8.88 -7.83
N GLY A 46 -3.84 -8.15 -8.86
CA GLY A 46 -4.66 -7.72 -10.00
C GLY A 46 -5.72 -6.65 -9.69
N ILE A 47 -5.73 -6.11 -8.48
CA ILE A 47 -6.69 -5.09 -8.00
C ILE A 47 -6.12 -3.67 -8.01
N GLY A 48 -4.88 -3.48 -8.50
CA GLY A 48 -4.19 -2.19 -8.58
C GLY A 48 -5.02 -1.05 -9.16
N PRO A 49 -5.64 -1.21 -10.35
CA PRO A 49 -6.47 -0.15 -10.95
C PRO A 49 -7.70 0.21 -10.09
N ALA A 50 -8.34 -0.76 -9.45
CA ALA A 50 -9.51 -0.53 -8.59
C ALA A 50 -9.13 0.12 -7.25
N LEU A 51 -7.88 -0.06 -6.81
CA LEU A 51 -7.35 0.53 -5.58
C LEU A 51 -6.59 1.83 -5.78
N LEU A 52 -6.43 2.32 -7.01
CA LEU A 52 -5.70 3.54 -7.29
C LEU A 52 -6.28 4.74 -6.54
N ASP A 53 -7.57 5.02 -6.70
CA ASP A 53 -8.23 6.15 -6.03
C ASP A 53 -8.26 5.98 -4.50
N PRO A 54 -8.65 4.82 -3.93
CA PRO A 54 -8.58 4.60 -2.49
C PRO A 54 -7.18 4.77 -1.88
N LEU A 55 -6.12 4.32 -2.57
CA LEU A 55 -4.74 4.47 -2.11
C LEU A 55 -4.26 5.92 -2.21
N LEU A 56 -4.68 6.66 -3.24
CA LEU A 56 -4.39 8.09 -3.36
C LEU A 56 -5.06 8.89 -2.24
N ASP A 57 -6.33 8.61 -1.94
CA ASP A 57 -7.04 9.27 -0.85
C ASP A 57 -6.40 8.97 0.50
N ALA A 58 -6.03 7.71 0.75
CA ALA A 58 -5.30 7.33 1.96
C ALA A 58 -3.94 8.03 2.08
N ALA A 59 -3.19 8.11 0.99
CA ALA A 59 -1.91 8.81 0.95
C ALA A 59 -2.08 10.30 1.28
N ARG A 60 -3.10 10.94 0.70
CA ARG A 60 -3.44 12.34 0.98
C ARG A 60 -3.83 12.55 2.43
N ALA A 61 -4.62 11.65 3.02
CA ALA A 61 -4.98 11.69 4.43
C ALA A 61 -3.77 11.57 5.37
N THR A 62 -2.71 10.87 4.94
CA THR A 62 -1.45 10.81 5.70
C THR A 62 -0.59 12.07 5.55
N GLY A 63 -0.88 12.94 4.57
CA GLY A 63 -0.14 14.17 4.30
C GLY A 63 0.84 14.09 3.13
N LEU A 64 0.73 13.07 2.26
CA LEU A 64 1.42 13.09 0.95
C LEU A 64 0.65 13.98 -0.03
N THR A 65 1.37 14.64 -0.94
CA THR A 65 0.71 15.31 -2.06
C THR A 65 0.18 14.29 -3.06
N GLU A 66 -0.88 14.64 -3.81
CA GLU A 66 -1.42 13.77 -4.85
C GLU A 66 -0.36 13.39 -5.90
N ARG A 67 0.52 14.34 -6.25
CA ARG A 67 1.60 14.12 -7.22
C ARG A 67 2.62 13.10 -6.69
N GLU A 68 3.02 13.21 -5.42
CA GLU A 68 3.91 12.22 -4.80
C GLU A 68 3.25 10.86 -4.76
N ALA A 69 1.99 10.78 -4.29
CA ALA A 69 1.26 9.53 -4.18
C ALA A 69 1.11 8.83 -5.54
N ARG A 70 0.76 9.57 -6.60
CA ARG A 70 0.69 9.03 -7.96
C ARG A 70 2.04 8.53 -8.46
N THR A 71 3.12 9.28 -8.19
CA THR A 71 4.47 8.89 -8.58
C THR A 71 4.90 7.58 -7.90
N THR A 72 4.55 7.42 -6.63
CA THR A 72 4.83 6.21 -5.86
C THR A 72 4.06 5.00 -6.38
N ILE A 73 2.76 5.17 -6.63
CA ILE A 73 1.91 4.09 -7.17
C ILE A 73 2.37 3.70 -8.57
N ALA A 74 2.72 4.67 -9.42
CA ALA A 74 3.29 4.41 -10.75
C ALA A 74 4.62 3.66 -10.67
N SER A 75 5.48 4.00 -9.69
CA SER A 75 6.73 3.28 -9.44
C SER A 75 6.46 1.83 -9.02
N ALA A 76 5.48 1.59 -8.14
CA ALA A 76 5.07 0.26 -7.73
C ALA A 76 4.54 -0.56 -8.92
N ALA A 77 3.65 0.02 -9.73
CA ALA A 77 3.10 -0.62 -10.93
C ALA A 77 4.19 -1.11 -11.90
N ARG A 78 5.24 -0.30 -12.08
CA ARG A 78 6.38 -0.65 -12.94
C ARG A 78 7.21 -1.81 -12.35
N MET A 79 7.38 -1.84 -11.04
CA MET A 79 8.12 -2.92 -10.37
C MET A 79 7.36 -4.25 -10.36
N THR A 80 6.03 -4.22 -10.23
CA THR A 80 5.20 -5.43 -10.24
C THR A 80 4.81 -5.90 -11.64
N GLY A 81 4.71 -4.98 -12.61
CA GLY A 81 4.46 -5.31 -14.02
C GLY A 81 5.66 -5.95 -14.73
N HIS A 82 6.83 -5.99 -14.07
CA HIS A 82 8.03 -6.70 -14.51
C HIS A 82 8.11 -8.14 -13.94
N HIS A 83 6.98 -8.84 -13.82
CA HIS A 83 7.00 -10.28 -13.57
C HIS A 83 7.01 -11.01 -14.94
N PRO A 84 8.12 -11.61 -15.38
CA PRO A 84 8.13 -12.55 -16.51
C PRO A 84 7.43 -13.86 -16.18
#